data_AF-A0A4U1C167-F1
#
_entry.id   AF-A0A4U1C167-F1
#
_cell.length_a   1.000
_cell.length_b   1.000
_cell.length_c   1.000
_cell.angle_alpha   90.00
_cell.angle_beta   90.00
_cell.angle_gamma   90.00
#
_symmetry.space_group_name_H-M   'P 1'
#
loop_
_entity.id
_entity.type
_entity.pdbx_description
1 polymer ?
#
loop_
_entity_poly.entity_id
_entity_poly.type
_entity_poly.pdbx_seq_one_letter_code
_entity_poly.pdbx_strand_id
1 'polypeptide(L)'
;MKQSIYVKCELCLFSKATLIVLLVVSGLLACTTYLLNLYLIVTELSSYLIYSFAALLAIFSLYHLQITKDPDYIYLTDDEIWFKEKNQAETVCLKFERLDYFETRFSEIIFCTKEEQKVVMQLNQIKDEKKRWEIKEFLRNHIRQIRDTNSNLLASA
;
A
#
# COMPACT_ATOMS: atom_id res chain seq x y z
N MET A 1 8.34 -22.59 -16.24
CA MET A 1 8.11 -21.19 -16.65
C MET A 1 7.94 -20.42 -15.34
N LYS A 2 8.86 -19.52 -14.98
CA LYS A 2 8.83 -18.88 -13.66
C LYS A 2 7.60 -18.01 -13.53
N GLN A 3 6.76 -18.23 -12.53
CA GLN A 3 5.59 -17.41 -12.29
C GLN A 3 5.94 -16.37 -11.21
N SER A 4 5.78 -15.09 -11.55
CA SER A 4 6.00 -13.99 -10.61
C SER A 4 4.78 -13.09 -10.61
N ILE A 5 4.23 -12.81 -9.43
CA ILE A 5 3.10 -11.91 -9.25
C ILE A 5 3.62 -10.66 -8.56
N TYR A 6 3.42 -9.50 -9.19
CA TYR A 6 3.70 -8.20 -8.59
C TYR A 6 2.42 -7.41 -8.43
N VAL A 7 2.09 -7.05 -7.19
CA VAL A 7 0.95 -6.19 -6.87
C VAL A 7 1.42 -4.97 -6.10
N LYS A 8 1.20 -3.80 -6.70
CA LYS A 8 1.39 -2.50 -6.06
C LYS A 8 0.08 -2.10 -5.37
N CYS A 9 0.12 -1.91 -4.06
CA CYS A 9 -1.03 -1.52 -3.26
C CYS A 9 -1.08 0.02 -3.15
N GLU A 10 -1.87 0.66 -4.02
CA GLU A 10 -2.05 2.10 -3.99
C GLU A 10 -3.25 2.48 -3.09
N LEU A 11 -2.96 2.89 -1.86
CA LEU A 11 -3.95 3.40 -0.91
C LEU A 11 -4.24 4.90 -1.09
N CYS A 12 -3.42 5.64 -1.84
CA CYS A 12 -3.59 7.07 -2.03
C CYS A 12 -4.18 7.40 -3.41
N LEU A 13 -5.25 8.20 -3.44
CA LEU A 13 -5.84 8.75 -4.68
C LEU A 13 -4.85 9.67 -5.42
N PHE A 14 -3.92 10.28 -4.68
CA PHE A 14 -2.89 11.15 -5.21
C PHE A 14 -1.51 10.54 -4.98
N SER A 15 -0.68 10.51 -6.02
CA SER A 15 0.72 10.10 -5.85
C SER A 15 1.49 11.15 -5.04
N LYS A 16 2.58 10.74 -4.36
CA LYS A 16 3.50 11.68 -3.69
C LYS A 16 3.98 12.77 -4.66
N ALA A 17 4.25 12.41 -5.92
CA ALA A 17 4.64 13.35 -6.97
C ALA A 17 3.55 14.41 -7.22
N THR A 18 2.28 14.01 -7.26
CA THR A 18 1.16 14.94 -7.44
C THR A 18 1.04 15.92 -6.28
N LEU A 19 1.22 15.45 -5.03
CA LEU A 19 1.20 16.32 -3.84
C LEU A 19 2.37 17.31 -3.82
N ILE A 20 3.56 16.89 -4.25
CA ILE A 20 4.72 17.79 -4.39
C ILE A 20 4.45 18.85 -5.45
N VAL A 21 3.88 18.47 -6.60
CA VAL A 21 3.51 19.42 -7.65
C VAL A 21 2.50 20.44 -7.13
N LEU A 22 1.48 20.01 -6.39
CA LEU A 22 0.50 20.93 -5.77
C LEU A 22 1.17 21.92 -4.81
N LEU A 23 2.14 21.48 -4.01
CA LEU A 23 2.90 22.34 -3.10
C LEU A 23 3.78 23.36 -3.86
N VAL A 24 4.42 22.93 -4.94
CA VAL A 24 5.23 23.83 -5.79
C VAL A 24 4.34 24.86 -6.47
N VAL A 25 3.21 24.44 -7.02
CA VAL A 25 2.26 25.32 -7.69
C VAL A 25 1.67 26.35 -6.72
N SER A 26 1.34 25.97 -5.48
CA SER A 26 0.85 26.93 -4.49
C SER A 26 1.92 27.96 -4.10
N GLY A 27 3.18 27.54 -3.96
CA GLY A 27 4.31 28.45 -3.73
C GLY A 27 4.53 29.42 -4.90
N LEU A 28 4.47 28.93 -6.14
CA LEU A 28 4.58 29.77 -7.34
C LEU A 28 3.41 30.76 -7.45
N LEU A 29 2.20 30.35 -7.10
CA LEU A 29 1.02 31.22 -7.10
C LEU A 29 1.19 32.35 -6.07
N ALA A 30 1.72 32.07 -4.89
CA ALA A 30 2.02 33.09 -3.89
C ALA A 30 3.11 34.05 -4.37
N CYS A 31 4.20 33.54 -4.95
CA CYS A 31 5.30 34.37 -5.46
C CYS A 31 4.85 35.30 -6.60
N THR A 32 4.10 34.76 -7.57
CA THR A 32 3.56 35.56 -8.68
C THR A 32 2.58 36.62 -8.19
N THR A 33 1.69 36.28 -7.25
CA THR A 33 0.77 37.24 -6.63
C THR A 33 1.51 38.36 -5.90
N TYR A 34 2.59 38.04 -5.18
CA TYR A 34 3.43 39.04 -4.52
C TYR A 34 4.05 40.02 -5.49
N LEU A 35 4.63 39.52 -6.60
CA LEU A 35 5.19 40.38 -7.63
C LEU A 35 4.11 41.25 -8.27
N LEU A 36 2.94 40.69 -8.60
CA LEU A 36 1.84 41.45 -9.21
C LEU A 36 1.28 42.53 -8.28
N ASN A 37 1.20 42.28 -6.98
CA ASN A 37 0.83 43.28 -5.98
C ASN A 37 1.89 44.39 -5.88
N LEU A 38 3.18 44.03 -5.88
CA LEU A 38 4.29 44.98 -5.85
C LEU A 38 4.30 45.92 -7.06
N TYR A 39 3.92 45.42 -8.23
CA TYR A 39 3.73 46.23 -9.45
C TYR A 39 2.34 46.90 -9.54
N LEU A 40 1.51 46.85 -8.50
CA LEU A 40 0.15 47.42 -8.43
C LEU A 40 -0.81 46.91 -9.51
N ILE A 41 -0.52 45.75 -10.10
CA ILE A 41 -1.36 45.11 -11.12
C ILE A 41 -2.60 44.47 -10.46
N VAL A 42 -2.43 43.96 -9.24
CA VAL A 42 -3.48 43.31 -8.45
C VAL A 42 -3.69 44.10 -7.17
N THR A 43 -4.95 44.23 -6.73
CA THR A 43 -5.28 44.93 -5.49
C THR A 43 -4.85 44.13 -4.26
N GLU A 44 -4.65 44.81 -3.13
CA GLU A 44 -4.30 44.15 -1.87
C GLU A 44 -5.34 43.10 -1.46
N LEU A 45 -6.64 43.42 -1.58
CA LEU A 45 -7.73 42.52 -1.22
C LEU A 45 -7.69 41.22 -2.04
N SER A 46 -7.51 41.33 -3.36
CA SER A 46 -7.38 40.16 -4.24
C SER A 46 -6.13 39.34 -3.90
N SER A 47 -5.03 40.01 -3.52
CA SER A 47 -3.80 39.34 -3.10
C SER A 47 -3.99 38.51 -1.82
N TYR A 48 -4.67 39.05 -0.82
CA TYR A 48 -4.99 38.32 0.42
C TYR A 48 -5.86 37.07 0.17
N LEU A 49 -6.83 37.15 -0.74
CA LEU A 49 -7.65 36.01 -1.12
C LEU A 49 -6.81 34.92 -1.78
N ILE A 50 -5.92 35.29 -2.71
CA ILE A 50 -5.05 34.34 -3.40
C ILE A 50 -4.05 33.71 -2.42
N TYR A 51 -3.46 34.48 -1.50
CA TYR A 51 -2.57 33.95 -0.47
C TYR A 51 -3.28 32.95 0.44
N SER A 52 -4.52 33.25 0.84
CA SER A 52 -5.32 32.35 1.68
C SER A 52 -5.58 31.02 0.97
N PHE A 53 -5.91 31.06 -0.32
CA PHE A 53 -6.12 29.87 -1.13
C PHE A 53 -4.82 29.06 -1.33
N ALA A 54 -3.71 29.73 -1.64
CA ALA A 54 -2.40 29.10 -1.77
C ALA A 54 -1.96 28.42 -0.45
N ALA A 55 -2.19 29.07 0.69
CA ALA A 55 -1.90 28.53 2.01
C ALA A 55 -2.72 27.27 2.31
N LEU A 56 -4.03 27.27 2.00
CA LEU A 56 -4.88 26.08 2.17
C LEU A 56 -4.40 24.91 1.31
N LEU A 57 -4.04 25.15 0.04
CA LEU A 57 -3.48 24.11 -0.83
C LEU A 57 -2.14 23.58 -0.31
N ALA A 58 -1.27 24.45 0.21
CA ALA A 58 0.00 24.04 0.80
C ALA A 58 -0.22 23.17 2.05
N ILE A 59 -1.11 23.58 2.96
CA ILE A 59 -1.45 22.83 4.18
C ILE A 59 -2.05 21.47 3.81
N PHE A 60 -2.99 21.43 2.87
CA PHE A 60 -3.59 20.18 2.39
C PHE A 60 -2.52 19.22 1.82
N SER A 61 -1.63 19.76 0.99
CA SER A 61 -0.55 18.98 0.37
C SER A 61 0.42 18.43 1.40
N LEU A 62 0.84 19.25 2.38
CA LEU A 62 1.74 18.85 3.46
C LEU A 62 1.10 17.80 4.37
N TYR A 63 -0.16 18.00 4.76
CA TYR A 63 -0.92 17.04 5.57
C TYR A 63 -0.99 15.67 4.89
N HIS A 64 -1.36 15.65 3.61
CA HIS A 64 -1.41 14.40 2.86
C HIS A 64 -0.03 13.81 2.62
N LEU A 65 1.01 14.62 2.36
CA LEU A 65 2.37 14.13 2.19
C LEU A 65 2.89 13.42 3.45
N GLN A 66 2.58 13.97 4.63
CA GLN A 66 2.97 13.41 5.92
C GLN A 66 2.26 12.08 6.22
N ILE A 67 1.00 11.94 5.80
CA ILE A 67 0.20 10.74 6.03
C ILE A 67 0.40 9.70 4.92
N THR A 68 0.91 10.10 3.76
CA THR A 68 1.17 9.19 2.62
C THR A 68 2.31 8.25 2.96
N LYS A 69 1.95 7.04 3.40
CA LYS A 69 2.88 5.92 3.57
C LYS A 69 3.45 5.50 2.22
N ASP A 70 4.66 4.94 2.24
CA ASP A 70 5.25 4.35 1.04
C ASP A 70 4.33 3.30 0.43
N PRO A 71 4.35 3.12 -0.89
CA PRO A 71 3.51 2.13 -1.55
C PRO A 71 3.82 0.76 -0.95
N ASP A 72 2.81 0.16 -0.35
CA ASP A 72 2.86 -1.23 0.04
C ASP A 72 2.89 -2.07 -1.25
N TYR A 73 3.67 -3.13 -1.25
CA TYR A 73 3.76 -4.04 -2.39
C TYR A 73 3.76 -5.47 -1.90
N ILE A 74 3.24 -6.36 -2.73
CA ILE A 74 3.33 -7.80 -2.56
C ILE A 74 4.01 -8.33 -3.82
N TYR A 75 5.15 -8.96 -3.62
CA TYR A 75 5.90 -9.62 -4.69
C TYR A 75 6.03 -11.11 -4.36
N LEU A 76 5.48 -11.94 -5.22
CA LEU A 76 5.52 -13.39 -5.10
C LEU A 76 6.37 -13.95 -6.24
N THR A 77 7.28 -14.83 -5.89
CA THR A 77 8.05 -15.68 -6.82
C THR A 77 7.71 -17.14 -6.54
N ASP A 78 8.27 -18.08 -7.31
CA ASP A 78 8.08 -19.51 -7.06
C ASP A 78 8.70 -19.97 -5.71
N ASP A 79 9.67 -19.22 -5.16
CA ASP A 79 10.46 -19.63 -3.99
C ASP A 79 10.12 -18.82 -2.71
N GLU A 80 9.71 -17.56 -2.88
CA GLU A 80 9.58 -16.61 -1.79
C GLU A 80 8.54 -15.50 -2.02
N ILE A 81 8.08 -14.94 -0.90
CA ILE A 81 7.09 -13.87 -0.79
C ILE A 81 7.74 -12.66 -0.13
N TRP A 82 7.60 -11.49 -0.73
CA TRP A 82 8.09 -10.23 -0.22
C TRP A 82 6.91 -9.28 -0.04
N PHE A 83 6.72 -8.77 1.18
CA PHE A 83 5.71 -7.76 1.45
C PHE A 83 6.08 -6.91 2.64
N LYS A 84 5.43 -5.75 2.78
CA LYS A 84 5.62 -4.86 3.92
C LYS A 84 4.56 -5.16 4.99
N GLU A 85 4.99 -5.44 6.22
CA GLU A 85 4.06 -5.69 7.32
C GLU A 85 3.44 -4.37 7.83
N LYS A 86 2.17 -4.44 8.25
CA LYS A 86 1.43 -3.28 8.76
C LYS A 86 2.15 -2.72 9.99
N ASN A 87 2.64 -1.49 9.87
CA ASN A 87 3.38 -0.73 10.90
C ASN A 87 4.88 -1.05 11.04
N GLN A 88 5.45 -1.88 10.15
CA GLN A 88 6.89 -2.06 10.08
C GLN A 88 7.47 -1.33 8.86
N ALA A 89 8.64 -0.72 9.04
CA ALA A 89 9.37 -0.12 7.93
C ALA A 89 10.04 -1.18 7.04
N GLU A 90 10.29 -2.36 7.61
CA GLU A 90 11.03 -3.43 6.97
C GLU A 90 10.16 -4.28 6.04
N THR A 91 10.79 -4.79 4.98
CA THR A 91 10.17 -5.74 4.08
C THR A 91 10.36 -7.13 4.67
N VAL A 92 9.27 -7.85 4.86
CA VAL A 92 9.29 -9.24 5.29
C VAL A 92 9.51 -10.12 4.06
N CYS A 93 10.53 -10.98 4.14
CA CYS A 93 10.82 -12.02 3.15
C CYS A 93 10.47 -13.38 3.76
N LEU A 94 9.46 -14.06 3.21
CA LEU A 94 9.05 -15.40 3.60
C LEU A 94 9.41 -16.39 2.49
N LYS A 95 10.27 -17.36 2.80
CA LYS A 95 10.58 -18.47 1.89
C LYS A 95 9.59 -19.60 2.10
N PHE A 96 9.05 -20.17 1.02
CA PHE A 96 8.06 -21.26 1.12
C PHE A 96 8.58 -22.47 1.89
N GLU A 97 9.87 -22.77 1.79
CA GLU A 97 10.49 -23.88 2.52
C GLU A 97 10.39 -23.78 4.05
N ARG A 98 10.23 -22.56 4.59
CA ARG A 98 10.12 -22.28 6.03
C ARG A 98 8.68 -22.14 6.51
N LEU A 99 7.72 -22.16 5.58
CA LEU A 99 6.31 -22.12 5.90
C LEU A 99 5.80 -23.53 6.17
N ASP A 100 4.96 -23.66 7.19
CA ASP A 100 4.28 -24.90 7.52
C ASP A 100 2.88 -24.91 6.88
N TYR A 101 2.09 -23.88 7.16
CA TYR A 101 0.78 -23.69 6.56
C TYR A 101 0.40 -22.21 6.45
N PHE A 102 -0.69 -21.93 5.76
CA PHE A 102 -1.27 -20.60 5.68
C PHE A 102 -2.80 -20.64 5.81
N GLU A 103 -3.36 -19.63 6.44
CA GLU A 103 -4.80 -19.41 6.55
C GLU A 103 -5.19 -18.21 5.68
N THR A 104 -6.22 -18.39 4.86
CA THR A 104 -6.79 -17.31 4.06
C THR A 104 -8.03 -16.74 4.73
N ARG A 105 -8.04 -15.42 4.96
CA ARG A 105 -9.25 -14.68 5.33
C ARG A 105 -9.68 -13.76 4.19
N PHE A 106 -10.78 -13.05 4.37
CA PHE A 106 -11.26 -12.11 3.35
C PHE A 106 -10.29 -10.94 3.16
N SER A 107 -9.77 -10.37 4.25
CA SER A 107 -8.94 -9.16 4.25
C SER A 107 -7.44 -9.40 4.45
N GLU A 108 -7.01 -10.64 4.74
CA GLU A 108 -5.63 -10.96 5.11
C GLU A 108 -5.30 -12.44 4.86
N ILE A 109 -4.00 -12.74 4.82
CA ILE A 109 -3.44 -14.09 4.83
C ILE A 109 -2.51 -14.18 6.03
N ILE A 110 -2.66 -15.25 6.80
CA ILE A 110 -1.83 -15.53 7.97
C ILE A 110 -0.91 -16.69 7.61
N PHE A 111 0.39 -16.44 7.64
CA PHE A 111 1.41 -17.45 7.42
C PHE A 111 1.91 -17.97 8.76
N CYS A 112 1.94 -19.29 8.91
CA CYS A 112 2.56 -19.96 10.04
C CYS A 112 3.88 -20.57 9.60
N THR A 113 4.96 -20.12 10.22
CA THR A 113 6.30 -20.68 9.99
C THR A 113 6.49 -21.98 10.76
N LYS A 114 7.49 -22.78 10.38
CA LYS A 114 7.91 -23.98 11.13
C LYS A 114 8.39 -23.69 12.55
N GLU A 115 8.73 -22.44 12.85
CA GLU A 115 9.11 -21.95 14.19
C GLU A 115 7.89 -21.45 14.98
N GLU A 116 6.67 -21.79 14.54
CA GLU A 116 5.38 -21.38 15.13
C GLU A 116 5.15 -19.84 15.16
N GLN A 117 5.98 -19.06 14.46
CA GLN A 117 5.75 -17.63 14.29
C GLN A 117 4.65 -17.37 13.27
N LYS A 118 3.77 -16.44 13.60
CA LYS A 118 2.66 -16.00 12.75
C LYS A 118 3.00 -14.66 12.11
N VAL A 119 2.89 -14.61 10.79
CA VAL A 119 3.13 -13.40 10.00
C VAL A 119 1.88 -13.07 9.20
N VAL A 120 1.41 -11.82 9.27
CA VAL A 120 0.13 -11.43 8.66
C VAL A 120 0.35 -10.53 7.46
N MET A 121 -0.08 -10.99 6.29
CA MET A 121 -0.09 -10.20 5.05
C MET A 121 -1.51 -9.64 4.81
N GLN A 122 -1.62 -8.32 4.76
CA GLN A 122 -2.89 -7.63 4.55
C GLN A 122 -3.26 -7.59 3.05
N LEU A 123 -4.45 -8.05 2.70
CA LEU A 123 -4.99 -8.04 1.33
C LEU A 123 -6.01 -6.93 1.08
N ASN A 124 -6.53 -6.29 2.13
CA ASN A 124 -7.48 -5.17 2.05
C ASN A 124 -6.95 -3.97 1.24
N GLN A 125 -5.65 -3.88 1.04
CA GLN A 125 -5.00 -2.82 0.26
C GLN A 125 -5.09 -3.07 -1.25
N ILE A 126 -5.37 -4.31 -1.69
CA ILE A 126 -5.54 -4.67 -3.09
C ILE A 126 -7.00 -4.46 -3.48
N LYS A 127 -7.29 -3.38 -4.21
CA LYS A 127 -8.66 -3.07 -4.68
C LYS A 127 -9.19 -4.10 -5.69
N ASP A 128 -8.31 -4.66 -6.50
CA ASP A 128 -8.65 -5.63 -7.55
C ASP A 128 -8.94 -7.02 -6.95
N GLU A 129 -10.18 -7.47 -7.04
CA GLU A 129 -10.61 -8.79 -6.56
C GLU A 129 -9.96 -9.95 -7.33
N LYS A 130 -9.76 -9.80 -8.65
CA LYS A 130 -9.12 -10.83 -9.47
C LYS A 130 -7.69 -11.06 -9.02
N LYS A 131 -6.93 -9.99 -8.76
CA LYS A 131 -5.56 -10.09 -8.22
C LYS A 131 -5.52 -10.68 -6.81
N ARG A 132 -6.48 -10.33 -5.95
CA ARG A 132 -6.60 -10.97 -4.62
C ARG A 132 -6.81 -12.47 -4.72
N TRP A 133 -7.64 -12.92 -5.68
CA TRP A 133 -7.87 -14.33 -5.93
C TRP A 133 -6.64 -15.04 -6.52
N GLU A 134 -5.96 -14.40 -7.47
CA GLU A 134 -4.73 -14.91 -8.09
C GLU A 134 -3.62 -15.17 -7.06
N ILE A 135 -3.44 -14.26 -6.09
CA ILE A 135 -2.50 -14.46 -4.98
C ILE A 135 -2.88 -15.69 -4.15
N LYS A 136 -4.17 -15.85 -3.81
CA LYS A 136 -4.64 -16.97 -2.98
C LYS A 136 -4.43 -18.31 -3.68
N GLU A 137 -4.76 -18.39 -4.97
CA GLU A 137 -4.53 -19.61 -5.76
C GLU A 137 -3.06 -19.90 -5.97
N PHE A 138 -2.23 -18.88 -6.20
CA PHE A 138 -0.78 -19.04 -6.28
C PHE A 138 -0.23 -19.68 -5.00
N LEU A 139 -0.61 -19.17 -3.83
CA LEU A 139 -0.17 -19.72 -2.55
C LEU A 139 -0.68 -21.14 -2.31
N ARG A 140 -1.90 -21.45 -2.73
CA ARG A 140 -2.48 -22.79 -2.62
C ARG A 140 -1.71 -23.84 -3.43
N ASN A 141 -1.18 -23.44 -4.57
CA ASN A 141 -0.39 -24.33 -5.42
C ASN A 141 1.05 -24.52 -4.91
N HIS A 142 1.58 -23.55 -4.15
CA HIS A 142 2.98 -23.56 -3.70
C HIS A 142 3.17 -24.02 -2.25
N ILE A 143 2.17 -23.85 -1.38
CA ILE A 143 2.21 -24.32 0.01
C ILE A 143 1.31 -25.54 0.15
N ARG A 144 1.90 -26.68 0.50
CA ARG A 144 1.14 -27.90 0.82
C ARG A 144 0.31 -27.64 2.07
N GLN A 145 -0.97 -27.35 1.89
CA GLN A 145 -1.91 -27.37 3.02
C GLN A 145 -1.96 -28.81 3.54
N ILE A 146 -1.68 -29.00 4.83
CA ILE A 146 -2.07 -30.23 5.53
C ILE A 146 -3.59 -30.21 5.53
N ARG A 147 -4.19 -30.79 4.48
CA ARG A 147 -5.63 -30.99 4.37
C ARG A 147 -6.00 -31.90 5.53
N ASP A 148 -6.82 -31.38 6.44
CA ASP A 148 -7.21 -32.04 7.68
C ASP A 148 -7.32 -33.56 7.56
N THR A 149 -6.49 -34.22 8.37
CA THR A 149 -6.53 -35.62 8.79
C THR A 149 -7.81 -35.94 9.58
N ASN A 150 -8.97 -35.42 9.19
CA ASN A 150 -10.27 -35.68 9.82
C ASN A 150 -11.24 -36.47 8.93
N SER A 151 -10.87 -36.84 7.70
CA SER A 151 -11.69 -37.74 6.87
C SER A 151 -11.54 -39.23 7.22
N ASN A 152 -10.61 -39.61 8.10
CA ASN A 152 -10.39 -41.02 8.46
C ASN A 152 -10.98 -41.42 9.83
N LEU A 153 -11.42 -40.47 10.67
CA LEU A 153 -12.01 -40.79 11.98
C LEU A 153 -13.53 -41.02 11.94
N LEU A 154 -14.20 -40.69 10.84
CA LEU A 154 -15.63 -40.98 10.61
C LEU A 154 -15.86 -42.24 9.75
N ALA A 155 -14.81 -42.89 9.26
CA ALA A 155 -14.89 -44.15 8.51
C ALA A 155 -14.60 -45.39 9.39
N SER A 156 -14.31 -45.17 10.69
CA SER A 156 -14.02 -46.24 11.66
C SER A 156 -14.90 -46.18 12.91
N ALA A 157 -16.08 -45.56 12.83
CA ALA A 157 -17.11 -45.56 13.86
C ALA A 157 -18.35 -46.29 13.37
#